data_AF-A0A0B6YGY0-F1
#
_entry.id   AF-A0A0B6YGY0-F1
#
_cell.length_a   1.000
_cell.length_b   1.000
_cell.length_c   1.000
_cell.angle_alpha   90.00
_cell.angle_beta   90.00
_cell.angle_gamma   90.00
#
_symmetry.space_group_name_H-M   'P 1'
#
loop_
_entity.id
_entity.type
_entity.pdbx_description
1 polymer ?
#
loop_
_entity_poly.entity_id
_entity_poly.type
_entity_poly.pdbx_seq_one_letter_code
_entity_poly.pdbx_strand_id
1 'polypeptide(L)'
;DSLLKKAQDEIAKSKPINSVTKSLRLEHLQSLNIKREDSWVKTTASKLQILVREIFKLVSDSSWKVRLSLAETAEQLLTSCSSSLAESVPNLLEALVGLVGDDYGNVARKAQAALEAYVSSQSGTSGQRVLVQILEENLYSLTTSLPRRLKMCDEEDKPAIIKLFNGYISILGPKISCVIESVPHLHRLSLALLQALEMDVSNISILEERGSLLHQEPQVFAEMDSPKIWRPSKYFIHFRDESILSELMLACRNLGRYGNVCTLVDHLLDQYHE
;
A
#
# COMPACT_ATOMS: atom_id res chain seq x y z
N ASP A 1 27.86 5.28 28.68
CA ASP A 1 29.14 5.16 29.45
C ASP A 1 30.01 6.41 29.48
N SER A 2 30.42 7.00 28.34
CA SER A 2 31.31 8.20 28.34
C SER A 2 30.71 9.45 29.02
N LEU A 3 29.42 9.73 28.80
CA LEU A 3 28.74 10.91 29.37
C LEU A 3 28.46 10.78 30.87
N LEU A 4 28.19 9.55 31.34
CA LEU A 4 27.96 9.25 32.75
C LEU A 4 29.24 9.42 33.56
N LYS A 5 30.38 8.99 33.02
CA LYS A 5 31.71 9.25 33.60
C LYS A 5 32.00 10.74 33.70
N LYS A 6 31.75 11.51 32.62
CA LYS A 6 31.93 12.97 32.63
C LYS A 6 31.05 13.67 33.67
N ALA A 7 29.79 13.27 33.80
CA ALA A 7 28.87 13.82 34.80
C ALA A 7 29.28 13.46 36.24
N GLN A 8 29.79 12.24 36.46
CA GLN A 8 30.32 11.81 37.75
C GLN A 8 31.58 12.60 38.14
N ASP A 9 32.47 12.87 37.19
CA ASP A 9 33.69 13.64 37.39
C ASP A 9 33.42 15.13 37.70
N GLU A 10 32.38 15.73 37.11
CA GLU A 10 31.96 17.10 37.42
C GLU A 10 31.34 17.22 38.83
N ILE A 11 30.56 16.24 39.26
CA ILE A 11 29.99 16.19 40.62
C ILE A 11 31.09 16.05 41.67
N ALA A 12 32.16 15.32 41.36
CA ALA A 12 33.31 15.17 42.25
C ALA A 12 34.11 16.47 42.44
N LYS A 13 34.08 17.39 41.46
CA LYS A 13 34.80 18.68 41.50
C LYS A 13 34.03 19.83 42.18
N SER A 14 32.75 19.64 42.49
CA SER A 14 31.93 20.66 43.17
C SER A 14 32.19 20.74 44.69
N LYS A 15 32.14 21.97 45.26
CA LYS A 15 32.29 22.29 46.71
C LYS A 15 31.47 21.37 47.63
N PRO A 16 31.78 21.22 48.94
CA PRO A 16 31.24 20.14 49.77
C PRO A 16 29.73 20.30 49.95
N ILE A 17 28.99 19.65 49.05
CA ILE A 17 27.56 19.43 49.15
C ILE A 17 27.38 18.21 50.05
N ASN A 18 26.42 18.29 50.98
CA ASN A 18 26.05 17.24 51.92
C ASN A 18 26.01 15.86 51.24
N SER A 19 26.58 14.82 51.88
CA SER A 19 26.72 13.47 51.30
C SER A 19 25.38 12.88 50.82
N VAL A 20 24.29 13.20 51.53
CA VAL A 20 22.91 12.84 51.19
C VAL A 20 22.46 13.45 49.86
N THR A 21 22.76 14.73 49.63
CA THR A 21 22.40 15.43 48.39
C THR A 21 23.22 14.95 47.20
N LYS A 22 24.47 14.49 47.43
CA LYS A 22 25.32 13.87 46.42
C LYS A 22 24.81 12.47 46.01
N SER A 23 24.32 11.68 46.97
CA SER A 23 23.69 10.37 46.75
C SER A 23 22.42 10.49 45.90
N LEU A 24 21.51 11.39 46.27
CA LEU A 24 20.25 11.63 45.55
C LEU A 24 20.47 12.10 44.11
N ARG A 25 21.50 12.94 43.86
CA ARG A 25 21.86 13.36 42.50
C ARG A 25 22.42 12.21 41.66
N LEU A 26 23.21 11.32 42.27
CA LEU A 26 23.77 10.17 41.57
C LEU A 26 22.68 9.15 41.21
N GLU A 27 21.73 8.89 42.13
CA GLU A 27 20.56 8.06 41.87
C GLU A 27 19.68 8.66 40.77
N HIS A 28 19.46 9.98 40.77
CA HIS A 28 18.73 10.66 39.70
C HIS A 28 19.46 10.58 38.34
N LEU A 29 20.78 10.71 38.32
CA LEU A 29 21.55 10.55 37.07
C LEU A 29 21.58 9.09 36.59
N GLN A 30 21.59 8.13 37.51
CA GLN A 30 21.48 6.72 37.17
C GLN A 30 20.08 6.37 36.66
N SER A 31 19.02 7.00 37.17
CA SER A 31 17.66 6.81 36.66
C SER A 31 17.44 7.42 35.27
N LEU A 32 18.24 8.43 34.89
CA LEU A 32 18.29 8.97 33.53
C LEU A 32 19.08 8.09 32.56
N ASN A 33 19.85 7.12 33.04
CA ASN A 33 20.62 6.21 32.20
C ASN A 33 19.75 5.07 31.68
N ILE A 34 19.18 5.27 30.51
CA ILE A 34 18.38 4.27 29.82
C ILE A 34 19.27 3.11 29.39
N LYS A 35 19.01 1.92 29.95
CA LYS A 35 19.55 0.67 29.43
C LYS A 35 18.75 0.27 28.20
N ARG A 36 19.41 0.23 27.03
CA ARG A 36 18.80 -0.15 25.74
C ARG A 36 18.71 -1.67 25.61
N GLU A 37 18.10 -2.30 26.59
CA GLU A 37 17.80 -3.74 26.60
C GLU A 37 16.66 -4.03 25.60
N ASP A 38 16.46 -5.30 25.26
CA ASP A 38 15.46 -5.72 24.27
C ASP A 38 14.04 -5.23 24.61
N SER A 39 13.70 -5.19 25.90
CA SER A 39 12.43 -4.65 26.39
C SER A 39 12.26 -3.16 26.07
N TRP A 40 13.35 -2.38 26.18
CA TRP A 40 13.38 -0.97 25.84
C TRP A 40 13.27 -0.76 24.33
N VAL A 41 14.00 -1.55 23.54
CA VAL A 41 13.94 -1.50 22.07
C VAL A 41 12.52 -1.79 21.61
N LYS A 42 11.91 -2.88 22.08
CA LYS A 42 10.54 -3.26 21.72
C LYS A 42 9.50 -2.20 22.09
N THR A 43 9.60 -1.65 23.30
CA THR A 43 8.67 -0.59 23.77
C THR A 43 8.83 0.71 23.00
N THR A 44 10.07 1.03 22.60
CA THR A 44 10.34 2.24 21.81
C THR A 44 9.91 2.06 20.36
N ALA A 45 10.17 0.89 19.78
CA ALA A 45 9.78 0.54 18.43
C ALA A 45 8.26 0.62 18.22
N SER A 46 7.46 0.08 19.15
CA SER A 46 5.99 0.15 19.06
C SER A 46 5.45 1.58 19.13
N LYS A 47 6.07 2.46 19.94
CA LYS A 47 5.72 3.88 19.97
C LYS A 47 6.12 4.60 18.69
N LEU A 48 7.30 4.31 18.16
CA LEU A 48 7.78 4.87 16.89
C LEU A 48 6.92 4.39 15.72
N GLN A 49 6.42 3.14 15.75
CA GLN A 49 5.53 2.60 14.72
C GLN A 49 4.28 3.48 14.53
N ILE A 50 3.71 4.01 15.61
CA ILE A 50 2.57 4.93 15.53
C ILE A 50 2.94 6.18 14.73
N LEU A 51 4.09 6.78 15.04
CA LEU A 51 4.56 7.99 14.34
C LEU A 51 4.91 7.70 12.87
N VAL A 52 5.56 6.56 12.60
CA VAL A 52 5.84 6.10 11.24
C VAL A 52 4.55 5.96 10.45
N ARG A 53 3.52 5.31 11.01
CA ARG A 53 2.22 5.18 10.35
C ARG A 53 1.57 6.53 10.03
N GLU A 54 1.64 7.50 10.93
CA GLU A 54 1.09 8.84 10.68
C GLU A 54 1.86 9.59 9.59
N ILE A 55 3.20 9.54 9.60
CA ILE A 55 4.03 10.20 8.59
C ILE A 55 3.76 9.61 7.20
N PHE A 56 3.64 8.29 7.11
CA PHE A 56 3.47 7.61 5.82
C PHE A 56 2.04 7.70 5.25
N LYS A 57 1.08 8.32 5.96
CA LYS A 57 -0.18 8.75 5.34
C LYS A 57 0.03 9.80 4.24
N LEU A 58 1.16 10.51 4.27
CA LEU A 58 1.53 11.51 3.27
C LEU A 58 2.07 10.89 1.95
N VAL A 59 1.97 9.58 1.77
CA VAL A 59 2.45 8.91 0.55
C VAL A 59 1.71 9.37 -0.72
N SER A 60 0.46 9.85 -0.57
CA SER A 60 -0.35 10.45 -1.64
C SER A 60 -0.27 11.98 -1.71
N ASP A 61 0.66 12.61 -0.97
CA ASP A 61 0.77 14.08 -0.95
C ASP A 61 0.98 14.66 -2.35
N SER A 62 0.31 15.77 -2.65
CA SER A 62 0.38 16.45 -3.95
C SER A 62 1.82 16.81 -4.37
N SER A 63 2.71 17.09 -3.42
CA SER A 63 4.10 17.44 -3.64
C SER A 63 4.96 16.20 -3.83
N TRP A 64 5.46 16.02 -5.06
CA TRP A 64 6.42 14.95 -5.36
C TRP A 64 7.68 14.98 -4.48
N LYS A 65 8.05 16.16 -3.92
CA LYS A 65 9.19 16.28 -3.00
C LYS A 65 8.92 15.59 -1.67
N VAL A 66 7.68 15.67 -1.17
CA VAL A 66 7.26 14.96 0.05
C VAL A 66 7.30 13.47 -0.21
N ARG A 67 6.71 13.00 -1.31
CA ARG A 67 6.72 11.58 -1.70
C ARG A 67 8.13 11.03 -1.91
N LEU A 68 9.03 11.82 -2.51
CA LEU A 68 10.44 11.45 -2.67
C LEU A 68 11.14 11.32 -1.31
N SER A 69 10.93 12.29 -0.42
CA SER A 69 11.50 12.25 0.94
C SER A 69 10.97 11.06 1.75
N LEU A 70 9.71 10.68 1.56
CA LEU A 70 9.15 9.46 2.16
C LEU A 70 9.82 8.19 1.62
N ALA A 71 10.08 8.12 0.31
CA ALA A 71 10.81 6.98 -0.27
C ALA A 71 12.25 6.87 0.26
N GLU A 72 12.96 7.99 0.37
CA GLU A 72 14.30 8.06 0.97
C GLU A 72 14.28 7.67 2.45
N THR A 73 13.27 8.14 3.20
CA THR A 73 13.11 7.81 4.62
C THR A 73 12.81 6.32 4.80
N ALA A 74 11.93 5.75 3.97
CA ALA A 74 11.61 4.33 4.01
C ALA A 74 12.85 3.47 3.72
N GLU A 75 13.64 3.81 2.70
CA GLU A 75 14.90 3.12 2.40
C GLU A 75 15.86 3.16 3.59
N GLN A 76 16.08 4.32 4.21
CA GLN A 76 16.99 4.46 5.35
C GLN A 76 16.53 3.61 6.54
N LEU A 77 15.23 3.64 6.86
CA LEU A 77 14.67 2.83 7.94
C LEU A 77 14.75 1.33 7.65
N LEU A 78 14.53 0.93 6.40
CA LEU A 78 14.61 -0.48 5.99
C LEU A 78 16.05 -0.99 5.96
N THR A 79 17.01 -0.18 5.55
CA THR A 79 18.43 -0.61 5.45
C THR A 79 19.19 -0.49 6.77
N SER A 80 18.83 0.47 7.62
CA SER A 80 19.56 0.74 8.87
C SER A 80 18.83 0.25 10.13
N CYS A 81 17.50 0.11 10.07
CA CYS A 81 16.68 -0.11 11.27
C CYS A 81 15.74 -1.32 11.18
N SER A 82 15.82 -2.18 10.16
CA SER A 82 14.86 -3.29 9.95
C SER A 82 14.72 -4.23 11.15
N SER A 83 15.81 -4.47 11.90
CA SER A 83 15.77 -5.33 13.08
C SER A 83 15.14 -4.63 14.29
N SER A 84 15.47 -3.35 14.51
CA SER A 84 14.94 -2.57 15.64
C SER A 84 13.51 -2.07 15.42
N LEU A 85 13.10 -1.89 14.17
CA LEU A 85 11.78 -1.43 13.75
C LEU A 85 11.04 -2.50 12.92
N ALA A 86 11.21 -3.77 13.29
CA ALA A 86 10.63 -4.90 12.56
C ALA A 86 9.11 -4.77 12.36
N GLU A 87 8.39 -4.26 13.36
CA GLU A 87 6.93 -4.05 13.29
C GLU A 87 6.52 -2.94 12.29
N SER A 88 7.44 -2.03 11.92
CA SER A 88 7.20 -0.98 10.93
C SER A 88 7.52 -1.44 9.50
N VAL A 89 8.28 -2.52 9.32
CA VAL A 89 8.73 -3.00 8.00
C VAL A 89 7.57 -3.18 7.02
N PRO A 90 6.44 -3.84 7.37
CA PRO A 90 5.32 -3.98 6.44
C PRO A 90 4.74 -2.64 5.97
N ASN A 91 4.66 -1.64 6.85
CA ASN A 91 4.15 -0.31 6.51
C ASN A 91 5.13 0.48 5.61
N LEU A 92 6.44 0.34 5.84
CA LEU A 92 7.47 0.96 5.01
C LEU A 92 7.50 0.35 3.61
N LEU A 93 7.36 -0.98 3.52
CA LEU A 93 7.28 -1.69 2.25
C LEU A 93 6.00 -1.31 1.49
N GLU A 94 4.86 -1.26 2.15
CA GLU A 94 3.59 -0.79 1.55
C GLU A 94 3.74 0.60 0.93
N ALA A 95 4.37 1.54 1.65
CA ALA A 95 4.60 2.88 1.13
C ALA A 95 5.48 2.87 -0.13
N LEU A 96 6.59 2.12 -0.12
CA LEU A 96 7.46 1.99 -1.29
C LEU A 96 6.73 1.35 -2.47
N VAL A 97 5.94 0.30 -2.23
CA VAL A 97 5.12 -0.37 -3.25
C VAL A 97 4.17 0.61 -3.91
N GLY A 98 3.48 1.45 -3.13
CA GLY A 98 2.58 2.49 -3.64
C GLY A 98 3.30 3.54 -4.50
N LEU A 99 4.58 3.82 -4.20
CA LEU A 99 5.38 4.80 -4.92
C LEU A 99 6.07 4.23 -6.18
N VAL A 100 6.09 2.92 -6.41
CA VAL A 100 6.69 2.32 -7.62
C VAL A 100 5.99 2.80 -8.91
N GLY A 101 4.69 3.11 -8.83
CA GLY A 101 3.87 3.64 -9.92
C GLY A 101 3.66 5.16 -9.85
N ASP A 102 4.55 5.91 -9.18
CA ASP A 102 4.40 7.37 -9.05
C ASP A 102 4.48 8.09 -10.40
N ASP A 103 3.66 9.13 -10.58
CA ASP A 103 3.64 9.94 -11.81
C ASP A 103 4.96 10.69 -12.04
N TYR A 104 5.69 10.99 -10.97
CA TYR A 104 7.02 11.59 -11.06
C TYR A 104 8.11 10.51 -11.07
N GLY A 105 8.73 10.30 -12.23
CA GLY A 105 9.67 9.21 -12.45
C GLY A 105 10.87 9.14 -11.49
N ASN A 106 11.26 10.24 -10.83
CA ASN A 106 12.32 10.18 -9.81
C ASN A 106 11.84 9.49 -8.52
N VAL A 107 10.57 9.71 -8.13
CA VAL A 107 9.96 9.04 -6.97
C VAL A 107 9.83 7.55 -7.27
N ALA A 108 9.28 7.19 -8.45
CA ALA A 108 9.15 5.80 -8.89
C ALA A 108 10.49 5.05 -8.89
N ARG A 109 11.53 5.65 -9.50
CA ARG A 109 12.88 5.06 -9.52
C ARG A 109 13.48 4.94 -8.11
N LYS A 110 13.27 5.94 -7.25
CA LYS A 110 13.77 5.87 -5.87
C LYS A 110 13.09 4.75 -5.10
N ALA A 111 11.78 4.58 -5.25
CA ALA A 111 11.03 3.52 -4.59
C ALA A 111 11.47 2.12 -5.05
N GLN A 112 11.67 1.93 -6.36
CA GLN A 112 12.20 0.68 -6.92
C GLN A 112 13.60 0.38 -6.37
N ALA A 113 14.52 1.36 -6.41
CA ALA A 113 15.87 1.20 -5.89
C ALA A 113 15.88 0.88 -4.37
N ALA A 114 14.98 1.48 -3.60
CA ALA A 114 14.86 1.22 -2.17
C ALA A 114 14.41 -0.22 -1.87
N LEU A 115 13.47 -0.76 -2.66
CA LEU A 115 13.04 -2.16 -2.55
C LEU A 115 14.18 -3.13 -2.91
N GLU A 116 14.92 -2.84 -3.99
CA GLU A 116 16.09 -3.62 -4.39
C GLU A 116 17.21 -3.59 -3.33
N ALA A 117 17.47 -2.42 -2.75
CA ALA A 117 18.42 -2.24 -1.66
C ALA A 117 18.02 -3.04 -0.41
N TYR A 118 16.72 -3.01 -0.05
CA TYR A 118 16.22 -3.81 1.05
C TYR A 118 16.41 -5.30 0.80
N VAL A 119 16.02 -5.83 -0.37
CA VAL A 119 16.26 -7.24 -0.73
C VAL A 119 17.74 -7.60 -0.63
N SER A 120 18.61 -6.73 -1.14
CA SER A 120 20.06 -6.94 -1.13
C SER A 120 20.66 -6.92 0.28
N SER A 121 20.08 -6.13 1.20
CA SER A 121 20.48 -6.08 2.61
C SER A 121 20.06 -7.30 3.42
N GLN A 122 19.01 -8.00 2.99
CA GLN A 122 18.59 -9.23 3.65
C GLN A 122 19.50 -10.38 3.20
N SER A 123 19.99 -11.18 4.15
CA SER A 123 20.99 -12.23 3.87
C SER A 123 20.40 -13.36 2.99
N GLY A 124 20.67 -13.32 1.69
CA GLY A 124 20.40 -14.39 0.73
C GLY A 124 18.92 -14.67 0.41
N THR A 125 18.63 -15.88 -0.09
CA THR A 125 17.28 -16.34 -0.52
C THR A 125 16.22 -16.32 0.60
N SER A 126 16.64 -16.33 1.87
CA SER A 126 15.74 -16.20 3.03
C SER A 126 15.09 -14.81 3.07
N GLY A 127 15.86 -13.75 2.81
CA GLY A 127 15.39 -12.38 2.78
C GLY A 127 14.32 -12.12 1.73
N GLN A 128 14.55 -12.66 0.52
CA GLN A 128 13.58 -12.56 -0.56
C GLN A 128 12.27 -13.28 -0.23
N ARG A 129 12.33 -14.41 0.49
CA ARG A 129 11.12 -15.13 0.94
C ARG A 129 10.32 -14.31 1.95
N VAL A 130 10.99 -13.69 2.92
CA VAL A 130 10.34 -12.83 3.92
C VAL A 130 9.66 -11.64 3.24
N LEU A 131 10.34 -10.98 2.29
CA LEU A 131 9.72 -9.90 1.52
C LEU A 131 8.45 -10.37 0.82
N VAL A 132 8.52 -11.48 0.08
CA VAL A 132 7.37 -12.03 -0.65
C VAL A 132 6.21 -12.29 0.30
N GLN A 133 6.45 -12.94 1.43
CA GLN A 133 5.41 -13.23 2.41
C GLN A 133 4.74 -11.95 2.92
N ILE A 134 5.52 -10.91 3.26
CA ILE A 134 4.97 -9.62 3.69
C ILE A 134 4.13 -8.98 2.57
N LEU A 135 4.59 -9.04 1.33
CA LEU A 135 3.85 -8.49 0.19
C LEU A 135 2.54 -9.26 -0.08
N GLU A 136 2.54 -10.59 0.03
CA GLU A 136 1.33 -11.42 -0.10
C GLU A 136 0.31 -11.11 1.01
N GLU A 137 0.77 -11.02 2.27
CA GLU A 137 -0.08 -10.66 3.42
C GLU A 137 -0.65 -9.24 3.28
N ASN A 138 0.17 -8.28 2.86
CA ASN A 138 -0.30 -6.92 2.62
C ASN A 138 -1.28 -6.84 1.44
N LEU A 139 -1.05 -7.59 0.36
CA LEU A 139 -1.98 -7.68 -0.77
C LEU A 139 -3.32 -8.28 -0.34
N TYR A 140 -3.30 -9.32 0.51
CA TYR A 140 -4.52 -9.90 1.08
C TYR A 140 -5.28 -8.89 1.96
N SER A 141 -4.57 -8.13 2.80
CA SER A 141 -5.17 -7.05 3.60
C SER A 141 -5.76 -5.94 2.73
N LEU A 142 -5.05 -5.55 1.66
CA LEU A 142 -5.52 -4.55 0.72
C LEU A 142 -6.77 -5.02 -0.01
N THR A 143 -6.76 -6.21 -0.62
CA THR A 143 -7.93 -6.78 -1.32
C THR A 143 -9.13 -6.93 -0.39
N THR A 144 -8.92 -7.35 0.86
CA THR A 144 -10.00 -7.44 1.86
C THR A 144 -10.62 -6.07 2.17
N SER A 145 -9.84 -5.00 2.19
CA SER A 145 -10.31 -3.65 2.53
C SER A 145 -10.68 -2.80 1.31
N LEU A 146 -10.28 -3.21 0.10
CA LEU A 146 -10.37 -2.44 -1.14
C LEU A 146 -11.79 -1.97 -1.45
N PRO A 147 -12.83 -2.81 -1.45
CA PRO A 147 -14.20 -2.38 -1.75
C PRO A 147 -14.70 -1.29 -0.81
N ARG A 148 -14.45 -1.48 0.50
CA ARG A 148 -14.80 -0.48 1.52
C ARG A 148 -14.06 0.83 1.28
N ARG A 149 -12.76 0.77 0.96
CA ARG A 149 -11.96 1.98 0.71
C ARG A 149 -12.43 2.73 -0.54
N LEU A 150 -12.72 2.03 -1.64
CA LEU A 150 -13.27 2.67 -2.85
C LEU A 150 -14.64 3.31 -2.61
N LYS A 151 -15.45 2.72 -1.72
CA LYS A 151 -16.75 3.29 -1.35
C LYS A 151 -16.65 4.51 -0.43
N MET A 152 -15.69 4.52 0.50
CA MET A 152 -15.66 5.48 1.62
C MET A 152 -14.59 6.57 1.50
N CYS A 153 -13.52 6.36 0.72
CA CYS A 153 -12.49 7.37 0.50
C CYS A 153 -12.94 8.42 -0.51
N ASP A 154 -12.35 9.61 -0.40
CA ASP A 154 -12.53 10.70 -1.35
C ASP A 154 -12.02 10.29 -2.74
N GLU A 155 -12.61 10.84 -3.80
CA GLU A 155 -12.20 10.52 -5.18
C GLU A 155 -10.70 10.78 -5.43
N GLU A 156 -10.12 11.77 -4.76
CA GLU A 156 -8.70 12.13 -4.88
C GLU A 156 -7.75 11.05 -4.32
N ASP A 157 -8.21 10.25 -3.35
CA ASP A 157 -7.41 9.21 -2.72
C ASP A 157 -7.45 7.88 -3.47
N LYS A 158 -8.53 7.60 -4.20
CA LYS A 158 -8.77 6.32 -4.89
C LYS A 158 -7.66 5.92 -5.86
N PRO A 159 -7.08 6.84 -6.67
CA PRO A 159 -5.96 6.51 -7.55
C PRO A 159 -4.76 5.92 -6.80
N ALA A 160 -4.42 6.46 -5.63
CA ALA A 160 -3.30 5.95 -4.83
C ALA A 160 -3.55 4.51 -4.35
N ILE A 161 -4.80 4.17 -4.05
CA ILE A 161 -5.19 2.80 -3.62
C ILE A 161 -5.01 1.80 -4.76
N ILE A 162 -5.45 2.16 -5.98
CA ILE A 162 -5.31 1.26 -7.13
C ILE A 162 -3.85 1.18 -7.59
N LYS A 163 -3.10 2.27 -7.55
CA LYS A 163 -1.65 2.26 -7.80
C LYS A 163 -0.91 1.36 -6.82
N LEU A 164 -1.29 1.37 -5.54
CA LEU A 164 -0.74 0.45 -4.55
C LEU A 164 -1.07 -1.01 -4.89
N PHE A 165 -2.32 -1.30 -5.27
CA PHE A 165 -2.74 -2.62 -5.71
C PHE A 165 -1.93 -3.12 -6.92
N ASN A 166 -1.76 -2.26 -7.93
CA ASN A 166 -0.91 -2.55 -9.09
C ASN A 166 0.57 -2.73 -8.71
N GLY A 167 1.07 -1.93 -7.76
CA GLY A 167 2.42 -2.06 -7.22
C GLY A 167 2.66 -3.45 -6.66
N TYR A 168 1.75 -3.97 -5.83
CA TYR A 168 1.86 -5.32 -5.27
C TYR A 168 1.92 -6.38 -6.36
N ILE A 169 1.00 -6.33 -7.34
CA ILE A 169 0.96 -7.30 -8.45
C ILE A 169 2.26 -7.23 -9.28
N SER A 170 2.72 -6.03 -9.58
CA SER A 170 3.93 -5.80 -10.39
C SER A 170 5.19 -6.33 -9.70
N ILE A 171 5.35 -6.06 -8.39
CA ILE A 171 6.54 -6.47 -7.63
C ILE A 171 6.54 -7.97 -7.35
N LEU A 172 5.38 -8.57 -7.04
CA LEU A 172 5.26 -10.01 -6.88
C LEU A 172 5.54 -10.73 -8.22
N GLY A 173 5.14 -10.12 -9.34
CA GLY A 173 5.39 -10.65 -10.67
C GLY A 173 4.91 -12.10 -10.78
N PRO A 174 5.71 -13.05 -11.31
CA PRO A 174 5.32 -14.45 -11.44
C PRO A 174 4.84 -15.14 -10.16
N LYS A 175 5.20 -14.63 -8.97
CA LYS A 175 4.75 -15.19 -7.68
C LYS A 175 3.26 -14.95 -7.43
N ILE A 176 2.60 -14.10 -8.22
CA ILE A 176 1.14 -13.97 -8.22
C ILE A 176 0.43 -15.30 -8.51
N SER A 177 1.06 -16.21 -9.26
CA SER A 177 0.50 -17.56 -9.44
C SER A 177 0.25 -18.26 -8.10
N CYS A 178 1.17 -18.14 -7.13
CA CYS A 178 0.98 -18.72 -5.79
C CYS A 178 -0.20 -18.10 -5.03
N VAL A 179 -0.41 -16.78 -5.19
CA VAL A 179 -1.53 -16.06 -4.58
C VAL A 179 -2.86 -16.54 -5.18
N ILE A 180 -2.92 -16.75 -6.50
CA ILE A 180 -4.11 -17.24 -7.20
C ILE A 180 -4.40 -18.71 -6.89
N GLU A 181 -3.37 -19.54 -6.73
CA GLU A 181 -3.56 -20.96 -6.37
C GLU A 181 -4.10 -21.13 -4.94
N SER A 182 -3.94 -20.13 -4.08
CA SER A 182 -4.50 -20.12 -2.74
C SER A 182 -5.97 -19.67 -2.76
N VAL A 183 -6.90 -20.61 -2.56
CA VAL A 183 -8.36 -20.38 -2.46
C VAL A 183 -8.77 -19.11 -1.66
N PRO A 184 -8.33 -18.88 -0.40
CA PRO A 184 -8.77 -17.69 0.34
C PRO A 184 -8.27 -16.37 -0.28
N HIS A 185 -7.07 -16.38 -0.86
CA HIS A 185 -6.50 -15.21 -1.52
C HIS A 185 -7.21 -14.93 -2.85
N LEU A 186 -7.43 -15.98 -3.66
CA LEU A 186 -8.17 -15.88 -4.91
C LEU A 186 -9.59 -15.38 -4.71
N HIS A 187 -10.31 -15.94 -3.72
CA HIS A 187 -11.67 -15.53 -3.42
C HIS A 187 -11.73 -14.04 -3.01
N ARG A 188 -10.83 -13.60 -2.12
CA ARG A 188 -10.78 -12.18 -1.72
C ARG A 188 -10.40 -11.25 -2.85
N LEU A 189 -9.43 -11.63 -3.68
CA LEU A 189 -9.01 -10.88 -4.86
C LEU A 189 -10.17 -10.73 -5.84
N SER A 190 -10.88 -11.82 -6.13
CA SER A 190 -11.97 -11.86 -7.10
C SER A 190 -13.16 -11.04 -6.63
N LEU A 191 -13.58 -11.20 -5.37
CA LEU A 191 -14.64 -10.38 -4.77
C LEU A 191 -14.28 -8.90 -4.77
N ALA A 192 -13.02 -8.57 -4.47
CA ALA A 192 -12.56 -7.19 -4.47
C ALA A 192 -12.64 -6.55 -5.86
N LEU A 193 -12.27 -7.28 -6.92
CA LEU A 193 -12.37 -6.81 -8.30
C LEU A 193 -13.81 -6.69 -8.77
N LEU A 194 -14.67 -7.69 -8.47
CA LEU A 194 -16.09 -7.66 -8.82
C LEU A 194 -16.80 -6.47 -8.18
N GLN A 195 -16.53 -6.21 -6.89
CA GLN A 195 -17.08 -5.06 -6.20
C GLN A 195 -16.48 -3.74 -6.70
N ALA A 196 -15.17 -3.67 -6.94
CA ALA A 196 -14.55 -2.45 -7.49
C ALA A 196 -15.12 -2.08 -8.87
N LEU A 197 -15.43 -3.08 -9.70
CA LEU A 197 -15.96 -2.94 -11.06
C LEU A 197 -17.50 -3.03 -11.12
N GLU A 198 -18.19 -2.84 -9.99
CA GLU A 198 -19.65 -2.82 -9.97
C GLU A 198 -20.18 -1.65 -10.81
N MET A 199 -21.03 -1.98 -11.79
CA MET A 199 -21.65 -0.99 -12.69
C MET A 199 -22.93 -0.41 -12.10
N ASP A 200 -23.13 0.88 -12.28
CA ASP A 200 -24.39 1.54 -11.94
C ASP A 200 -25.46 1.21 -12.98
N VAL A 201 -26.41 0.38 -12.60
CA VAL A 201 -27.56 -0.03 -13.41
C VAL A 201 -28.82 0.78 -13.11
N SER A 202 -28.77 1.76 -12.21
CA SER A 202 -29.94 2.51 -11.73
C SER A 202 -30.66 3.29 -12.83
N ASN A 203 -29.95 3.64 -13.91
CA ASN A 203 -30.47 4.40 -15.05
C ASN A 203 -30.89 3.51 -16.24
N ILE A 204 -30.74 2.18 -16.16
CA ILE A 204 -31.14 1.28 -17.25
C ILE A 204 -32.62 0.94 -17.09
N SER A 205 -33.49 1.65 -17.81
CA SER A 205 -34.91 1.30 -17.85
C SER A 205 -35.13 0.08 -18.76
N ILE A 206 -35.90 -0.90 -18.27
CA ILE A 206 -36.21 -2.20 -18.91
C ILE A 206 -36.85 -2.06 -20.32
N LEU A 207 -37.24 -0.85 -20.73
CA LEU A 207 -37.79 -0.55 -22.06
C LEU A 207 -36.76 -0.54 -23.20
N GLU A 208 -35.46 -0.59 -22.91
CA GLU A 208 -34.39 -0.47 -23.92
C GLU A 208 -33.97 -1.78 -24.61
N GLU A 209 -34.49 -2.94 -24.17
CA GLU A 209 -34.14 -4.26 -24.75
C GLU A 209 -34.53 -4.37 -26.24
N ARG A 210 -35.41 -3.48 -26.74
CA ARG A 210 -35.78 -3.42 -28.16
C ARG A 210 -34.85 -2.58 -29.04
N GLY A 211 -34.01 -1.72 -28.46
CA GLY A 211 -33.10 -0.85 -29.21
C GLY A 211 -31.77 -1.52 -29.59
N SER A 212 -31.32 -2.50 -28.79
CA SER A 212 -30.04 -3.18 -29.03
C SER A 212 -30.08 -4.20 -30.17
N LEU A 213 -31.28 -4.69 -30.54
CA LEU A 213 -31.48 -5.58 -31.69
C LEU A 213 -31.45 -4.88 -33.06
N LEU A 214 -31.36 -3.55 -33.12
CA LEU A 214 -31.32 -2.78 -34.36
C LEU A 214 -29.91 -2.54 -34.91
N HIS A 215 -28.91 -3.32 -34.49
CA HIS A 215 -27.58 -3.32 -35.11
C HIS A 215 -27.56 -4.11 -36.42
N GLN A 216 -28.46 -3.75 -37.33
CA GLN A 216 -28.35 -4.02 -38.75
C GLN A 216 -28.58 -2.67 -39.40
N GLU A 217 -27.51 -1.98 -39.79
CA GLU A 217 -27.63 -0.76 -40.58
C GLU A 217 -28.40 -1.07 -41.87
N PRO A 218 -29.36 -0.21 -42.24
CA PRO A 218 -29.44 0.22 -43.62
C PRO A 218 -29.16 1.71 -43.66
N GLN A 219 -28.11 2.05 -44.39
CA GLN A 219 -27.79 3.40 -44.81
C GLN A 219 -28.94 3.99 -45.64
N VAL A 220 -29.91 4.67 -45.03
CA VAL A 220 -30.81 5.54 -45.80
C VAL A 220 -31.38 6.68 -44.95
N PHE A 221 -31.17 7.89 -45.45
CA PHE A 221 -31.79 9.19 -45.11
C PHE A 221 -31.35 9.87 -43.79
N ALA A 222 -30.32 10.72 -43.94
CA ALA A 222 -30.08 11.83 -43.03
C ALA A 222 -31.12 12.94 -43.30
N GLU A 223 -32.16 13.00 -42.48
CA GLU A 223 -33.01 14.19 -42.33
C GLU A 223 -32.65 14.93 -41.03
N MET A 224 -32.65 16.26 -41.11
CA MET A 224 -32.43 17.19 -40.01
C MET A 224 -33.42 16.92 -38.87
N ASP A 225 -32.95 17.04 -37.63
CA ASP A 225 -33.62 16.70 -36.36
C ASP A 225 -33.65 15.21 -36.00
N SER A 226 -32.46 14.59 -35.92
CA SER A 226 -32.30 13.35 -35.16
C SER A 226 -32.59 13.63 -33.67
N PRO A 227 -33.57 12.96 -33.03
CA PRO A 227 -33.70 13.04 -31.58
C PRO A 227 -32.39 12.53 -30.98
N LYS A 228 -31.79 13.30 -30.05
CA LYS A 228 -30.59 12.87 -29.33
C LYS A 228 -30.88 11.50 -28.73
N ILE A 229 -30.35 10.45 -29.35
CA ILE A 229 -30.39 9.10 -28.80
C ILE A 229 -29.64 9.21 -27.48
N TRP A 230 -30.39 9.23 -26.37
CA TRP A 230 -29.83 9.20 -25.04
C TRP A 230 -29.12 7.86 -24.93
N ARG A 231 -27.79 7.89 -24.88
CA ARG A 231 -26.97 6.70 -24.67
C ARG A 231 -26.81 6.55 -23.17
N PRO A 232 -27.25 5.43 -22.56
CA PRO A 232 -26.91 5.12 -21.18
C PRO A 232 -25.39 5.11 -21.07
N SER A 233 -24.83 6.02 -20.29
CA SER A 233 -23.41 5.98 -19.99
C SER A 233 -23.20 4.92 -18.92
N LYS A 234 -22.34 3.94 -19.23
CA LYS A 234 -21.95 2.88 -18.30
C LYS A 234 -21.02 3.50 -17.26
N TYR A 235 -21.56 3.88 -16.12
CA TYR A 235 -20.77 4.37 -14.99
C TYR A 235 -20.47 3.23 -14.02
N PHE A 236 -19.32 3.31 -13.35
CA PHE A 236 -19.03 2.47 -12.19
C PHE A 236 -19.58 3.13 -10.93
N ILE A 237 -20.06 2.32 -9.98
CA ILE A 237 -20.69 2.83 -8.75
C ILE A 237 -19.64 3.57 -7.88
N HIS A 238 -18.40 3.09 -7.89
CA HIS A 238 -17.42 3.47 -6.88
C HIS A 238 -16.38 4.49 -7.32
N PHE A 239 -16.34 4.91 -8.57
CA PHE A 239 -15.40 5.92 -9.03
C PHE A 239 -15.89 6.60 -10.31
N ARG A 240 -15.46 7.84 -10.53
CA ARG A 240 -15.80 8.59 -11.76
C ARG A 240 -14.60 8.83 -12.67
N ASP A 241 -13.39 8.78 -12.12
CA ASP A 241 -12.16 8.97 -12.87
C ASP A 241 -11.85 7.76 -13.76
N GLU A 242 -11.77 7.99 -15.08
CA GLU A 242 -11.40 6.95 -16.06
C GLU A 242 -9.97 6.43 -15.88
N SER A 243 -9.10 7.20 -15.20
CA SER A 243 -7.75 6.75 -14.84
C SER A 243 -7.81 5.53 -13.92
N ILE A 244 -8.78 5.49 -13.01
CA ILE A 244 -9.00 4.37 -12.07
C ILE A 244 -9.39 3.11 -12.83
N LEU A 245 -10.27 3.22 -13.84
CA LEU A 245 -10.60 2.10 -14.71
C LEU A 245 -9.36 1.60 -15.47
N SER A 246 -8.57 2.53 -16.02
CA SER A 246 -7.35 2.19 -16.77
C SER A 246 -6.36 1.41 -15.88
N GLU A 247 -6.21 1.83 -14.63
CA GLU A 247 -5.38 1.16 -13.62
C GLU A 247 -5.97 -0.19 -13.19
N LEU A 248 -7.29 -0.33 -13.00
CA LEU A 248 -7.93 -1.60 -12.71
C LEU A 248 -7.78 -2.59 -13.89
N MET A 249 -7.89 -2.11 -15.13
CA MET A 249 -7.64 -2.91 -16.32
C MET A 249 -6.16 -3.33 -16.41
N LEU A 250 -5.22 -2.47 -16.00
CA LEU A 250 -3.82 -2.83 -15.86
C LEU A 250 -3.64 -3.93 -14.80
N ALA A 251 -4.35 -3.86 -13.68
CA ALA A 251 -4.31 -4.90 -12.65
C ALA A 251 -4.78 -6.24 -13.22
N CYS A 252 -5.93 -6.27 -13.90
CA CYS A 252 -6.45 -7.48 -14.55
C CYS A 252 -5.48 -8.04 -15.60
N ARG A 253 -4.84 -7.19 -16.41
CA ARG A 253 -3.81 -7.60 -17.37
C ARG A 253 -2.59 -8.22 -16.68
N ASN A 254 -2.13 -7.63 -15.58
CA ASN A 254 -1.00 -8.15 -14.83
C ASN A 254 -1.33 -9.48 -14.12
N LEU A 255 -2.54 -9.61 -13.58
CA LEU A 255 -3.04 -10.88 -13.04
C LEU A 255 -3.10 -11.96 -14.12
N GLY A 256 -3.59 -11.63 -15.32
CA GLY A 256 -3.60 -12.57 -16.43
C GLY A 256 -2.21 -12.90 -16.98
N ARG A 257 -1.25 -11.98 -16.87
CA ARG A 257 0.14 -12.17 -17.31
C ARG A 257 0.95 -13.04 -16.34
N TYR A 258 0.79 -12.80 -15.05
CA TYR A 258 1.62 -13.44 -14.01
C TYR A 258 0.94 -14.61 -13.29
N GLY A 259 -0.38 -14.72 -13.44
CA GLY A 259 -1.23 -15.69 -12.78
C GLY A 259 -1.65 -16.84 -13.68
N ASN A 260 -2.29 -17.84 -13.07
CA ASN A 260 -2.98 -18.89 -13.81
C ASN A 260 -4.36 -18.40 -14.27
N VAL A 261 -4.45 -18.02 -15.55
CA VAL A 261 -5.68 -17.50 -16.15
C VAL A 261 -6.84 -18.50 -16.06
N CYS A 262 -6.57 -19.80 -16.23
CA CYS A 262 -7.61 -20.83 -16.15
C CYS A 262 -8.25 -20.84 -14.75
N THR A 263 -7.42 -20.91 -13.71
CA THR A 263 -7.90 -20.87 -12.32
C THR A 263 -8.69 -19.59 -12.01
N LEU A 264 -8.23 -18.44 -12.51
CA LEU A 264 -8.91 -17.17 -12.31
C LEU A 264 -10.29 -17.15 -13.00
N VAL A 265 -10.35 -17.60 -14.26
CA VAL A 265 -11.59 -17.63 -15.04
C VAL A 265 -12.57 -18.63 -14.45
N ASP A 266 -12.13 -19.84 -14.13
CA ASP A 266 -12.97 -20.88 -13.53
C ASP A 266 -13.61 -20.36 -12.23
N HIS A 267 -12.80 -19.73 -11.36
CA HIS A 267 -13.30 -19.17 -10.11
C HIS A 267 -14.30 -18.01 -10.33
N LEU A 268 -14.05 -17.11 -11.28
CA LEU A 268 -14.97 -16.01 -11.58
C LEU A 268 -16.29 -16.51 -12.19
N LEU A 269 -16.26 -17.58 -13.00
CA LEU A 269 -17.44 -18.21 -13.54
C LEU A 269 -18.26 -18.89 -12.43
N ASP A 270 -17.60 -19.57 -11.49
CA ASP A 270 -18.26 -20.15 -10.33
C ASP A 270 -18.96 -19.07 -9.48
N GLN A 271 -18.30 -17.93 -9.26
CA GLN A 271 -18.90 -16.79 -8.54
C GLN A 271 -20.06 -16.11 -9.28
N TYR A 272 -20.18 -16.28 -10.61
CA TYR A 272 -21.32 -15.78 -11.38
C TYR A 272 -22.54 -16.72 -11.33
N HIS A 273 -22.29 -18.02 -11.14
CA HIS A 273 -23.36 -19.02 -11.05
C HIS A 273 -23.99 -19.12 -9.64
N GLU A 274 -23.35 -18.54 -8.63
CA GLU A 274 -23.90 -18.35 -7.27
C GLU A 274 -24.78 -17.09 -7.17
#